data_AF-A0A951WWS6-F1
#
_entry.id   AF-A0A951WWS6-F1
#
_cell.length_a   1.000
_cell.length_b   1.000
_cell.length_c   1.000
_cell.angle_alpha   90.00
_cell.angle_beta   90.00
_cell.angle_gamma   90.00
#
_symmetry.space_group_name_H-M   'P 1'
#
loop_
_entity.id
_entity.type
_entity.pdbx_description
1 polymer ?
#
loop_
_entity_poly.entity_id
_entity_poly.type
_entity_poly.pdbx_seq_one_letter_code
_entity_poly.pdbx_strand_id
1 'polypeptide(L)'
;MERRQVACDLIEATPDANGLGYWLLASPLLLFMLWAWVDLFAYYSPIPLYWLDAAVAAVVFAFLVVLPVGWLAHRIVTALPRLLQHAGWDVAPLEPVRETEIYTVRYVYNDRRRAPGSWQRQWLRAAQGWVYIEIAAILVGGVLMVPIFFSALDFGFGQ
;
A
#
# COMPACT_ATOMS: atom_id res chain seq x y z
N MET A 1 6.37 28.86 23.49
CA MET A 1 7.67 28.37 23.02
C MET A 1 7.62 28.27 21.51
N GLU A 2 8.45 29.04 20.81
CA GLU A 2 8.55 28.99 19.36
C GLU A 2 9.37 27.74 18.98
N ARG A 3 8.77 26.78 18.26
CA ARG A 3 9.50 25.59 17.81
C ARG A 3 10.46 26.00 16.70
N ARG A 4 11.75 25.68 16.84
CA ARG A 4 12.77 25.85 15.80
C ARG A 4 12.27 25.24 14.48
N GLN A 5 12.28 26.03 13.42
CA GLN A 5 11.92 25.56 12.08
C GLN A 5 13.18 25.09 11.35
N VAL A 6 13.12 23.92 10.74
CA VAL A 6 14.24 23.34 9.99
C VAL A 6 13.74 23.00 8.59
N ALA A 7 14.38 23.56 7.58
CA ALA A 7 14.09 23.22 6.19
C ALA A 7 14.52 21.78 5.91
N CYS A 8 13.68 21.02 5.20
CA CYS A 8 13.98 19.65 4.82
C CYS A 8 13.45 19.32 3.43
N ASP A 9 14.13 18.40 2.77
CA ASP A 9 13.67 17.79 1.53
C ASP A 9 12.98 16.47 1.86
N LEU A 10 11.94 16.14 1.08
CA LEU A 10 11.30 14.83 1.13
C LEU A 10 11.93 13.95 0.07
N ILE A 11 12.58 12.88 0.49
CA ILE A 11 13.18 11.89 -0.40
C ILE A 11 12.27 10.67 -0.41
N GLU A 12 11.92 10.16 -1.59
CA GLU A 12 11.08 8.97 -1.67
C GLU A 12 11.76 7.77 -1.00
N ALA A 13 11.13 7.24 0.03
CA ALA A 13 11.63 6.14 0.87
C ALA A 13 11.42 4.76 0.23
N THR A 14 11.19 4.67 -1.10
CA THR A 14 10.98 3.38 -1.74
C THR A 14 12.19 2.50 -1.46
N PRO A 15 11.99 1.34 -0.81
CA PRO A 15 13.10 0.58 -0.24
C PRO A 15 14.08 0.17 -1.33
N ASP A 16 15.37 0.33 -1.05
CA ASP A 16 16.41 -0.28 -1.86
C ASP A 16 16.47 -1.77 -1.53
N ALA A 17 16.29 -2.60 -2.57
CA ALA A 17 16.51 -4.04 -2.61
C ALA A 17 16.19 -4.83 -1.32
N ASN A 18 14.90 -4.94 -0.93
CA ASN A 18 14.37 -6.01 -0.06
C ASN A 18 12.82 -6.06 -0.10
N GLY A 19 12.28 -6.26 -1.31
CA GLY A 19 10.84 -6.20 -1.59
C GLY A 19 9.97 -7.34 -1.11
N LEU A 20 10.57 -8.46 -0.75
CA LEU A 20 9.83 -9.68 -0.41
C LEU A 20 8.93 -9.47 0.81
N GLY A 21 9.34 -8.64 1.77
CA GLY A 21 8.52 -8.31 2.94
C GLY A 21 7.18 -7.66 2.56
N TYR A 22 7.19 -6.71 1.61
CA TYR A 22 5.96 -6.04 1.17
C TYR A 22 5.02 -6.98 0.42
N TRP A 23 5.57 -7.88 -0.41
CA TRP A 23 4.76 -8.88 -1.10
C TRP A 23 4.16 -9.90 -0.14
N LEU A 24 4.92 -10.32 0.87
CA LEU A 24 4.42 -11.22 1.90
C LEU A 24 3.30 -10.55 2.72
N LEU A 25 3.49 -9.29 3.09
CA LEU A 25 2.47 -8.51 3.80
C LEU A 25 1.20 -8.32 2.97
N ALA A 26 1.33 -8.09 1.66
CA ALA A 26 0.22 -7.95 0.73
C ALA A 26 -0.44 -9.30 0.34
N SER A 27 0.19 -10.43 0.68
CA SER A 27 -0.20 -11.75 0.17
C SER A 27 -1.60 -12.20 0.60
N PRO A 28 -2.12 -11.93 1.82
CA PRO A 28 -3.45 -12.42 2.20
C PRO A 28 -4.54 -11.88 1.28
N LEU A 29 -4.57 -10.57 1.06
CA LEU A 29 -5.54 -9.93 0.17
C LEU A 29 -5.34 -10.37 -1.29
N LEU A 30 -4.08 -10.43 -1.75
CA LEU A 30 -3.76 -10.82 -3.12
C LEU A 30 -4.13 -12.28 -3.42
N LEU A 31 -3.91 -13.20 -2.50
CA LEU A 31 -4.28 -14.61 -2.66
C LEU A 31 -5.79 -14.79 -2.67
N PHE A 32 -6.52 -14.08 -1.81
CA PHE A 32 -7.98 -14.08 -1.82
C PHE A 32 -8.53 -13.56 -3.16
N MET A 33 -8.02 -12.43 -3.65
CA MET A 33 -8.42 -11.87 -4.95
C MET A 33 -8.01 -12.77 -6.12
N LEU A 34 -6.83 -13.38 -6.07
CA LEU A 34 -6.36 -14.31 -7.09
C LEU A 34 -7.26 -15.54 -7.17
N TRP A 35 -7.67 -16.09 -6.03
CA TRP A 35 -8.59 -17.22 -6.00
C TRP A 35 -9.91 -16.89 -6.70
N ALA A 36 -10.54 -15.77 -6.34
CA ALA A 36 -11.78 -15.32 -6.99
C ALA A 36 -11.59 -15.03 -8.49
N TRP A 37 -10.44 -14.47 -8.87
CA TRP A 37 -10.10 -14.20 -10.26
C TRP A 37 -9.92 -15.48 -11.08
N VAL A 38 -9.22 -16.48 -10.53
CA VAL A 38 -9.02 -17.78 -11.19
C VAL A 38 -10.36 -18.48 -11.41
N ASP A 39 -11.25 -18.45 -10.42
CA ASP A 39 -12.59 -19.05 -10.54
C ASP A 39 -13.41 -18.39 -11.65
N LEU A 40 -13.41 -17.04 -11.68
CA LEU A 40 -14.05 -16.27 -12.75
C LEU A 40 -13.45 -16.58 -14.13
N PHE A 41 -12.12 -16.65 -14.22
CA PHE A 41 -11.42 -16.90 -15.48
C PHE A 41 -11.70 -18.31 -16.00
N ALA A 42 -11.64 -19.32 -15.12
CA ALA A 42 -11.92 -20.71 -15.47
C ALA A 42 -13.38 -20.90 -15.90
N TYR A 43 -14.33 -20.17 -15.29
CA TYR A 43 -15.74 -20.23 -15.68
C TYR A 43 -15.98 -19.82 -17.15
N TYR A 44 -15.23 -18.83 -17.66
CA TYR A 44 -15.35 -18.35 -19.04
C TYR A 44 -14.35 -18.99 -20.01
N SER A 45 -13.39 -19.77 -19.51
CA SER A 45 -12.35 -20.36 -20.36
C SER A 45 -12.91 -21.53 -21.17
N PRO A 46 -12.63 -21.59 -22.49
CA PRO A 46 -12.96 -22.75 -23.30
C PRO A 46 -11.96 -23.91 -23.11
N ILE A 47 -10.92 -23.74 -22.28
CA ILE A 47 -9.83 -24.71 -22.11
C ILE A 47 -10.26 -25.79 -21.10
N PRO A 48 -10.17 -27.09 -21.44
CA PRO A 48 -10.61 -28.15 -20.53
C PRO A 48 -9.61 -28.47 -19.40
N LEU A 49 -8.49 -27.76 -19.33
CA LEU A 49 -7.39 -27.96 -18.38
C LEU A 49 -7.35 -26.85 -17.34
N TYR A 50 -7.99 -27.08 -16.20
CA TYR A 50 -8.08 -26.10 -15.10
C TYR A 50 -6.72 -25.53 -14.66
N TRP A 51 -5.68 -26.36 -14.54
CA TRP A 51 -4.36 -25.88 -14.10
C TRP A 51 -3.68 -24.97 -15.12
N LEU A 52 -3.94 -25.17 -16.42
CA LEU A 52 -3.47 -24.27 -17.46
C LEU A 52 -4.20 -22.93 -17.36
N ASP A 53 -5.52 -22.96 -17.17
CA ASP A 53 -6.32 -21.76 -16.95
C ASP A 53 -5.88 -21.00 -15.71
N ALA A 54 -5.65 -21.69 -14.59
CA ALA A 54 -5.18 -21.07 -13.36
C ALA A 54 -3.82 -20.37 -13.55
N ALA A 55 -2.89 -21.00 -14.27
CA ALA A 55 -1.59 -20.40 -14.56
C ALA A 55 -1.72 -19.16 -15.45
N VAL A 56 -2.52 -19.24 -16.52
CA VAL A 56 -2.77 -18.10 -17.42
C VAL A 56 -3.49 -16.98 -16.68
N ALA A 57 -4.53 -17.31 -15.91
CA ALA A 57 -5.29 -16.38 -15.10
C ALA A 57 -4.40 -15.65 -14.09
N ALA A 58 -3.47 -16.35 -13.42
CA ALA A 58 -2.53 -15.74 -12.49
C ALA A 58 -1.59 -14.74 -13.18
N VAL A 59 -1.09 -15.07 -14.37
CA VAL A 59 -0.27 -14.14 -15.16
C VAL A 59 -1.09 -12.92 -15.58
N VAL A 60 -2.29 -13.12 -16.12
CA VAL A 60 -3.19 -12.04 -16.52
C VAL A 60 -3.54 -11.16 -15.32
N PHE A 61 -3.84 -11.74 -14.16
CA PHE A 61 -4.11 -11.03 -12.92
C PHE A 61 -2.91 -10.17 -12.49
N ALA A 62 -1.70 -10.73 -12.53
CA ALA A 62 -0.48 -10.02 -12.15
C ALA A 62 -0.28 -8.75 -12.99
N PHE A 63 -0.47 -8.85 -14.31
CA PHE A 63 -0.22 -7.72 -15.22
C PHE A 63 -1.40 -6.73 -15.33
N LEU A 64 -2.65 -7.20 -15.29
CA LEU A 64 -3.82 -6.34 -15.46
C LEU A 64 -4.34 -5.74 -14.14
N VAL A 65 -4.07 -6.39 -13.02
CA VAL A 65 -4.60 -5.98 -11.71
C VAL A 65 -3.46 -5.65 -10.77
N VAL A 66 -2.60 -6.62 -10.44
CA VAL A 66 -1.60 -6.45 -9.37
C VAL A 66 -0.66 -5.28 -9.65
N LEU A 67 0.00 -5.27 -10.81
CA LEU A 67 0.94 -4.20 -11.14
C LEU A 67 0.29 -2.81 -11.25
N PRO A 68 -0.74 -2.59 -12.08
CA PRO A 68 -1.28 -1.25 -12.28
C PRO A 68 -1.99 -0.71 -11.04
N VAL A 69 -2.76 -1.53 -10.33
CA VAL A 69 -3.51 -1.09 -9.14
C VAL A 69 -2.56 -0.79 -7.99
N GLY A 70 -1.59 -1.68 -7.73
CA GLY A 70 -0.58 -1.45 -6.70
C GLY A 70 0.23 -0.19 -7.01
N TRP A 71 0.67 -0.01 -8.25
CA TRP A 71 1.40 1.20 -8.63
C TRP A 71 0.55 2.47 -8.45
N LEU A 72 -0.72 2.44 -8.85
CA LEU A 72 -1.62 3.58 -8.70
C LEU A 72 -1.86 3.93 -7.22
N ALA A 73 -2.11 2.93 -6.38
CA ALA A 73 -2.28 3.14 -4.94
C ALA A 73 -1.05 3.78 -4.30
N HIS A 74 0.15 3.29 -4.65
CA HIS A 74 1.39 3.92 -4.20
C HIS A 74 1.49 5.38 -4.66
N ARG A 75 1.12 5.67 -5.92
CA ARG A 75 1.15 7.05 -6.45
C ARG A 75 0.14 7.97 -5.76
N ILE A 76 -1.03 7.46 -5.39
CA ILE A 76 -2.06 8.22 -4.65
C ILE A 76 -1.55 8.55 -3.24
N VAL A 77 -1.05 7.55 -2.52
CA VAL A 77 -0.53 7.72 -1.15
C VAL A 77 0.62 8.70 -1.12
N THR A 78 1.59 8.53 -2.02
CA THR A 78 2.77 9.42 -2.08
C THR A 78 2.46 10.82 -2.64
N ALA A 79 1.29 11.05 -3.24
CA ALA A 79 0.89 12.38 -3.68
C ALA A 79 0.49 13.31 -2.51
N LEU A 80 0.14 12.75 -1.35
CA LEU A 80 -0.37 13.46 -0.18
C LEU A 80 0.57 13.36 1.04
N PRO A 81 1.84 13.82 0.94
CA PRO A 81 2.84 13.64 2.00
C PRO A 81 2.48 14.31 3.33
N ARG A 82 1.58 15.31 3.33
CA ARG A 82 1.18 16.02 4.56
C ARG A 82 0.19 15.24 5.42
N LEU A 83 -0.63 14.39 4.81
CA LEU A 83 -1.61 13.57 5.52
C LEU A 83 -0.99 12.26 6.02
N LEU A 84 -0.01 11.75 5.26
CA LEU A 84 0.67 10.49 5.52
C LEU A 84 2.17 10.75 5.67
N GLN A 85 2.54 11.49 6.73
CA GLN A 85 3.89 12.08 6.94
C GLN A 85 5.04 11.07 7.06
N HIS A 86 4.76 9.78 6.98
CA HIS A 86 5.74 8.70 6.96
C HIS A 86 5.47 7.64 5.87
N ALA A 87 4.46 7.84 5.02
CA ALA A 87 4.14 6.87 3.97
C ALA A 87 4.93 7.19 2.69
N GLY A 88 6.05 6.48 2.51
CA GLY A 88 6.83 6.52 1.27
C GLY A 88 7.75 7.74 1.12
N TRP A 89 7.93 8.53 2.18
CA TRP A 89 8.82 9.70 2.20
C TRP A 89 9.69 9.69 3.46
N ASP A 90 10.99 9.84 3.26
CA ASP A 90 11.98 10.12 4.29
C ASP A 90 12.26 11.62 4.35
N VAL A 91 12.37 12.14 5.57
CA VAL A 91 12.69 13.54 5.83
C VAL A 91 14.20 13.70 5.88
N ALA A 92 14.76 14.49 4.96
CA ALA A 92 16.17 14.83 4.91
C ALA A 92 16.37 16.30 5.31
N PRO A 93 16.78 16.59 6.57
CA PRO A 93 17.03 17.95 7.03
C PRO A 93 18.18 18.60 6.25
N LEU A 94 18.02 19.84 5.82
CA LEU A 94 19.08 20.61 5.15
C LEU A 94 20.12 21.17 6.13
N GLU A 95 19.74 21.26 7.40
CA GLU A 95 20.63 21.61 8.51
C GLU A 95 20.81 20.41 9.44
N PRO A 96 21.97 20.26 10.09
CA PRO A 96 22.16 19.21 11.08
C PRO A 96 21.20 19.41 12.26
N VAL A 97 20.37 18.39 12.51
CA VAL A 97 19.49 18.29 13.68
C VAL A 97 20.11 17.25 14.61
N ARG A 98 20.33 17.63 15.88
CA ARG A 98 20.82 16.71 16.90
C ARG A 98 19.75 15.66 17.19
N GLU A 99 20.15 14.44 17.55
CA GLU A 99 19.19 13.35 17.85
C GLU A 99 18.14 13.73 18.90
N THR A 100 18.55 14.52 19.90
CA THR A 100 17.68 15.03 20.97
C THR A 100 16.65 16.06 20.49
N GLU A 101 16.86 16.66 19.32
CA GLU A 101 16.02 17.73 18.78
C GLU A 101 15.02 17.23 17.72
N ILE A 102 15.17 15.99 17.22
CA ILE A 102 14.39 15.44 16.09
C ILE A 102 12.88 15.58 16.28
N TYR A 103 12.37 15.32 17.49
CA TYR A 103 10.94 15.38 17.79
C TYR A 103 10.44 16.76 18.25
N THR A 104 11.37 17.71 18.42
CA THR A 104 11.08 19.05 18.96
C THR A 104 11.06 20.11 17.85
N VAL A 105 11.82 19.90 16.78
CA VAL A 105 11.87 20.79 15.63
C VAL A 105 10.62 20.67 14.75
N ARG A 106 10.24 21.78 14.12
CA ARG A 106 9.21 21.80 13.09
C ARG A 106 9.87 21.72 11.73
N TYR A 107 9.70 20.59 11.05
CA TYR A 107 10.18 20.42 9.69
C TYR A 107 9.33 21.24 8.69
N VAL A 108 10.01 22.03 7.85
CA VAL A 108 9.39 22.84 6.79
C VAL A 108 9.83 22.26 5.44
N TYR A 109 8.88 21.71 4.70
CA TYR A 109 9.15 21.05 3.43
C TYR A 109 9.54 22.07 2.35
N ASN A 110 10.75 21.91 1.82
CA ASN A 110 11.29 22.75 0.75
C ASN A 110 11.09 22.09 -0.63
N ASP A 111 11.70 20.92 -0.86
CA ASP A 111 11.61 20.20 -2.14
C ASP A 111 11.19 18.73 -1.98
N ARG A 112 10.76 18.09 -3.08
CA ARG A 112 10.41 16.66 -3.13
C ARG A 112 11.19 15.95 -4.24
N ARG A 113 11.99 14.96 -3.85
CA ARG A 113 12.80 14.18 -4.78
C ARG A 113 12.33 12.74 -4.82
N ARG A 114 11.87 12.32 -5.99
CA ARG A 114 11.54 10.92 -6.25
C ARG A 114 12.79 10.11 -6.55
N ALA A 115 12.76 8.86 -6.13
CA ALA A 115 13.79 7.89 -6.47
C ALA A 115 13.73 7.57 -7.98
N PRO A 116 14.88 7.25 -8.61
CA PRO A 116 14.94 6.89 -10.02
C PRO A 116 13.95 5.78 -10.41
N GLY A 117 13.43 5.84 -11.64
CA GLY A 117 12.53 4.81 -12.16
C GLY A 117 13.28 3.62 -12.73
N SER A 118 13.60 2.62 -11.91
CA SER A 118 14.02 1.29 -12.38
C SER A 118 12.86 0.31 -12.37
N TRP A 119 12.90 -0.74 -13.20
CA TRP A 119 11.87 -1.78 -13.21
C TRP A 119 11.70 -2.42 -11.82
N GLN A 120 12.82 -2.69 -11.15
CA GLN A 120 12.82 -3.19 -9.77
C GLN A 120 12.09 -2.22 -8.82
N ARG A 121 12.34 -0.92 -8.90
CA ARG A 121 11.63 0.06 -8.05
C ARG A 121 10.15 0.14 -8.39
N GLN A 122 9.75 0.00 -9.65
CA GLN A 122 8.33 -0.04 -10.03
C GLN A 122 7.62 -1.27 -9.46
N TRP A 123 8.28 -2.43 -9.47
CA TRP A 123 7.79 -3.65 -8.81
C TRP A 123 7.61 -3.45 -7.31
N LEU A 124 8.57 -2.80 -6.65
CA LEU A 124 8.50 -2.50 -5.21
C LEU A 124 7.41 -1.49 -4.86
N ARG A 125 7.26 -0.43 -5.67
CA ARG A 125 6.17 0.55 -5.52
C ARG A 125 4.81 -0.14 -5.62
N ALA A 126 4.65 -1.08 -6.55
CA ALA A 126 3.41 -1.85 -6.66
C ALA A 126 3.14 -2.68 -5.41
N ALA A 127 4.15 -3.39 -4.89
CA ALA A 127 4.06 -4.16 -3.65
C ALA A 127 3.62 -3.29 -2.46
N GLN A 128 4.29 -2.15 -2.28
CA GLN A 128 4.00 -1.20 -1.20
C GLN A 128 2.59 -0.60 -1.34
N GLY A 129 2.14 -0.34 -2.58
CA GLY A 129 0.78 0.07 -2.86
C GLY A 129 -0.27 -0.95 -2.43
N TRP A 130 -0.01 -2.24 -2.62
CA TRP A 130 -0.91 -3.29 -2.12
C TRP A 130 -0.95 -3.37 -0.59
N VAL A 131 0.17 -3.15 0.09
CA VAL A 131 0.18 -3.04 1.55
C VAL A 131 -0.70 -1.87 2.01
N TYR A 132 -0.67 -0.73 1.30
CA TYR A 132 -1.57 0.39 1.60
C TYR A 132 -3.05 0.03 1.38
N ILE A 133 -3.36 -0.68 0.30
CA ILE A 133 -4.73 -1.16 0.04
C ILE A 133 -5.19 -2.11 1.14
N GLU A 134 -4.33 -3.05 1.56
CA GLU A 134 -4.66 -4.01 2.61
C GLU A 134 -4.91 -3.34 3.96
N ILE A 135 -4.05 -2.39 4.35
CA ILE A 135 -4.28 -1.58 5.56
C ILE A 135 -5.62 -0.83 5.45
N ALA A 136 -5.89 -0.20 4.30
CA ALA A 136 -7.15 0.49 4.08
C ALA A 136 -8.37 -0.46 4.16
N ALA A 137 -8.27 -1.64 3.56
CA ALA A 137 -9.33 -2.66 3.59
C ALA A 137 -9.60 -3.16 5.01
N ILE A 138 -8.56 -3.39 5.81
CA ILE A 138 -8.69 -3.77 7.23
C ILE A 138 -9.36 -2.66 8.03
N LEU A 139 -8.94 -1.40 7.85
CA LEU A 139 -9.51 -0.25 8.56
C LEU A 139 -10.99 -0.04 8.19
N VAL A 140 -11.31 -0.05 6.89
CA VAL A 140 -12.69 0.07 6.41
C VAL A 140 -13.53 -1.09 6.89
N GLY A 141 -13.03 -2.32 6.79
CA GLY A 141 -13.71 -3.52 7.30
C GLY A 141 -14.00 -3.41 8.80
N GLY A 142 -13.01 -3.00 9.60
CA GLY A 142 -13.19 -2.78 11.03
C GLY A 142 -14.25 -1.73 11.36
N VAL A 143 -14.26 -0.60 10.64
CA VAL A 143 -15.29 0.44 10.82
C VAL A 143 -16.67 -0.06 10.42
N LEU A 144 -16.78 -0.79 9.29
CA LEU A 144 -18.06 -1.34 8.81
C LEU A 144 -18.60 -2.46 9.72
N MET A 145 -17.75 -3.14 10.47
CA MET A 145 -18.21 -4.13 11.46
C MET A 145 -18.98 -3.49 12.62
N VAL A 146 -18.75 -2.21 12.93
CA VAL A 146 -19.45 -1.50 14.02
C VAL A 146 -20.97 -1.45 13.80
N PRO A 147 -21.50 -0.91 12.67
CA PRO A 147 -22.93 -0.91 12.42
C PRO A 147 -23.51 -2.32 12.24
N ILE A 148 -22.74 -3.27 11.66
CA ILE A 148 -23.17 -4.67 11.54
C ILE A 148 -23.36 -5.31 12.92
N PHE A 149 -22.44 -5.05 13.85
CA PHE A 149 -22.52 -5.55 15.22
C PHE A 149 -23.75 -5.02 15.95
N PHE A 150 -24.00 -3.70 15.89
CA PHE A 150 -25.21 -3.12 16.49
C PHE A 150 -26.48 -3.64 15.84
N SER A 151 -26.50 -3.76 14.50
CA SER A 151 -27.63 -4.36 13.79
C SER A 151 -27.89 -5.81 14.22
N ALA A 152 -26.85 -6.63 14.39
CA ALA A 152 -27.01 -8.02 14.84
C ALA A 152 -27.56 -8.13 16.27
N LEU A 153 -27.13 -7.23 17.18
CA LEU A 153 -27.68 -7.16 18.54
C LEU A 153 -29.15 -6.69 18.54
N ASP A 154 -29.48 -5.67 17.74
CA ASP A 154 -30.83 -5.11 17.65
C ASP A 154 -31.82 -6.08 16.97
N PHE A 155 -31.36 -6.92 16.04
CA PHE A 155 -32.17 -7.98 15.41
C PHE A 155 -32.27 -9.27 16.25
N GLY A 156 -31.81 -9.27 17.50
CA GLY A 156 -32.09 -10.35 18.45
C GLY A 156 -31.21 -11.59 18.31
N PHE A 157 -30.05 -11.52 17.64
CA PHE A 157 -29.07 -12.61 17.66
C PHE A 157 -28.33 -12.76 19.02
N GLY A 158 -28.62 -11.88 19.99
CA GLY A 158 -28.07 -11.89 21.34
C GLY A 158 -29.02 -12.43 22.43
N GLN A 159 -30.14 -13.06 22.06
CA GLN A 159 -31.01 -13.81 23.00
C GLN A 159 -30.87 -15.32 22.82
#